data_AF-A0AAV3URR5-F1
#
_entry.id   AF-A0AAV3URR5-F1
#
_cell.length_a   1.000
_cell.length_b   1.000
_cell.length_c   1.000
_cell.angle_alpha   90.00
_cell.angle_beta   90.00
_cell.angle_gamma   90.00
#
_symmetry.space_group_name_H-M   'P 1'
#
loop_
_entity.id
_entity.type
_entity.pdbx_description
1 polymer ?
#
loop_
_entity_poly.entity_id
_entity_poly.type
_entity_poly.pdbx_seq_one_letter_code
_entity_poly.pdbx_strand_id
1 'polypeptide(L)' 'MTRYGYAAMNITLREKGVRTNRGMRKTTFEERGLTYAGELAEQNCRDLKRIIEWNLDHDIHYYGSVETIRP' A
#
# COMPACT_ATOMS: atom_id res chain seq x y z
N MET A 1 -18.06 -21.69 -2.79
CA MET A 1 -17.77 -20.42 -3.47
C MET A 1 -16.33 -20.06 -3.16
N THR A 2 -15.42 -20.23 -4.11
CA THR A 2 -13.98 -20.03 -3.90
C THR A 2 -13.68 -18.53 -4.00
N ARG A 3 -13.09 -17.94 -2.96
CA ARG A 3 -12.67 -16.53 -2.95
C ARG A 3 -11.20 -16.44 -3.36
N TYR A 4 -10.91 -15.69 -4.42
CA TYR A 4 -9.55 -15.43 -4.86
C TYR A 4 -9.00 -14.20 -4.15
N GLY A 5 -7.72 -14.25 -3.81
CA GLY A 5 -7.03 -13.19 -3.09
C GLY A 5 -5.53 -13.27 -3.31
N TYR A 6 -4.85 -12.14 -3.18
CA TYR A 6 -3.40 -12.07 -3.23
C TYR A 6 -2.86 -11.32 -2.02
N ALA A 7 -1.67 -11.69 -1.59
CA ALA A 7 -0.97 -11.04 -0.50
C ALA A 7 0.01 -10.00 -1.06
N ALA A 8 0.09 -8.86 -0.39
CA ALA A 8 1.03 -7.78 -0.59
C ALA A 8 0.89 -6.96 -1.88
N MET A 9 0.91 -7.59 -3.05
CA MET A 9 1.29 -6.89 -4.29
C MET A 9 0.31 -7.11 -5.43
N ASN A 10 -0.30 -6.02 -5.89
CA ASN A 10 -1.00 -5.96 -7.15
C ASN A 10 -0.02 -5.56 -8.25
N ILE A 11 0.37 -6.49 -9.12
CA ILE A 11 1.35 -6.22 -10.18
C ILE A 11 0.84 -5.19 -11.20
N THR A 12 -0.45 -5.23 -11.56
CA THR A 12 -1.08 -4.32 -12.52
C THR A 12 -1.12 -2.87 -12.01
N LEU A 13 -1.40 -2.69 -10.73
CA LEU A 13 -1.41 -1.37 -10.09
C LEU A 13 0.01 -0.87 -9.79
N ARG A 14 0.97 -1.79 -9.56
CA ARG A 14 2.38 -1.44 -9.36
C ARG A 14 3.00 -0.82 -10.60
N GLU A 15 2.66 -1.30 -11.80
CA GLU A 15 3.06 -0.68 -13.07
C GLU A 15 2.52 0.75 -13.21
N LYS A 16 1.37 1.04 -12.58
CA LYS A 16 0.78 2.38 -12.49
C LYS A 16 1.30 3.21 -11.31
N GLY A 17 2.31 2.71 -10.58
CA GLY A 17 2.93 3.38 -9.44
C GLY A 17 2.15 3.32 -8.13
N VAL A 18 1.04 2.57 -8.07
CA VAL A 18 0.21 2.40 -6.87
C VAL A 18 0.80 1.29 -6.01
N ARG A 19 1.24 1.62 -4.79
CA ARG A 19 1.86 0.67 -3.85
C ARG A 19 1.63 1.08 -2.40
N THR A 20 1.49 0.11 -1.51
CA THR A 20 1.22 0.33 -0.07
C THR A 20 2.44 0.06 0.81
N ASN A 21 3.60 -0.20 0.20
CA ASN A 21 4.86 -0.55 0.88
C ASN A 21 5.92 0.57 0.78
N ARG A 22 5.50 1.84 0.71
CA ARG A 22 6.47 2.95 0.81
C ARG A 22 6.94 3.05 2.25
N GLY A 23 8.07 2.40 2.53
CA GLY A 23 8.82 2.58 3.78
C GLY A 23 9.86 3.68 3.65
N MET A 24 10.42 4.08 4.78
CA MET A 24 11.56 4.99 4.86
C MET A 24 12.79 4.28 5.42
N ARG A 25 13.97 4.80 5.10
CA ARG A 25 15.22 4.39 5.77
C ARG A 25 15.38 5.23 7.04
N LYS A 26 16.02 4.66 8.06
CA LYS A 26 16.29 5.34 9.35
C LYS A 26 16.95 6.71 9.15
N THR A 27 17.86 6.83 8.19
CA THR A 27 18.53 8.09 7.83
C THR A 27 17.54 9.16 7.36
N THR A 28 16.53 8.80 6.56
CA THR A 28 15.51 9.74 6.08
C THR A 28 14.53 10.13 7.20
N PHE A 29 14.30 9.25 8.17
CA PHE A 29 13.55 9.59 9.38
C PHE A 29 14.30 10.59 10.25
N GLU A 30 15.62 10.42 10.42
CA GLU A 30 16.46 11.36 11.19
C GLU A 30 16.54 12.73 10.50
N GLU A 31 16.55 12.78 9.17
CA GLU A 31 16.59 14.02 8.38
C GLU A 31 15.25 14.76 8.30
N ARG A 32 14.13 14.04 8.10
CA ARG A 32 12.82 14.64 7.82
C ARG A 32 11.79 14.49 8.94
N GLY A 33 12.09 13.63 9.92
CA GLY A 33 11.26 13.42 11.11
C GLY A 33 9.88 12.84 10.83
N LEU A 34 9.01 13.05 11.82
CA LEU A 34 7.62 12.56 11.84
C LEU A 34 6.76 13.10 10.71
N THR A 35 7.03 14.31 10.22
CA THR A 35 6.25 14.92 9.12
C THR A 35 6.30 14.07 7.85
N TYR A 36 7.48 13.58 7.49
CA TYR A 36 7.66 12.73 6.31
C TYR A 36 7.09 11.31 6.51
N ALA A 37 7.03 10.83 7.76
CA ALA A 37 6.32 9.59 8.08
C ALA A 37 4.81 9.71 7.85
N GLY A 38 4.23 10.85 8.23
CA GLY A 38 2.83 11.18 7.96
C GLY A 38 2.52 11.24 6.47
N GLU A 39 3.35 11.91 5.68
CA GLU A 39 3.20 11.99 4.22
C GLU A 39 3.25 10.61 3.54
N LEU A 40 4.19 9.75 3.98
CA LEU A 40 4.30 8.39 3.47
C LEU A 40 3.12 7.52 3.88
N ALA A 41 2.67 7.64 5.12
CA ALA A 41 1.48 6.94 5.60
C ALA A 41 0.22 7.38 4.81
N GLU A 42 0.05 8.68 4.54
CA GLU A 42 -1.07 9.19 3.73
C GLU A 42 -1.01 8.62 2.31
N GLN A 43 0.17 8.62 1.67
CA GLN A 43 0.35 8.04 0.34
C GLN A 43 0.04 6.54 0.32
N ASN A 44 0.49 5.79 1.33
CA ASN A 44 0.18 4.37 1.45
C ASN A 44 -1.33 4.14 1.65
N CYS A 45 -2.01 4.96 2.46
CA CYS A 45 -3.46 4.87 2.66
C CYS A 45 -4.26 5.21 1.38
N ARG A 46 -3.84 6.24 0.64
CA ARG A 46 -4.47 6.64 -0.62
C ARG A 46 -4.36 5.53 -1.68
N ASP A 47 -3.20 4.90 -1.75
CA ASP A 47 -2.98 3.78 -2.66
C ASP A 47 -3.71 2.52 -2.22
N LEU A 48 -3.79 2.26 -0.92
CA LEU A 48 -4.58 1.16 -0.38
C LEU A 48 -6.04 1.27 -0.79
N LYS A 49 -6.62 2.48 -0.69
CA LYS A 49 -7.99 2.73 -1.15
C LYS A 49 -8.15 2.36 -2.62
N ARG A 50 -7.21 2.76 -3.47
CA ARG A 50 -7.26 2.48 -4.92
C ARG A 50 -7.09 0.98 -5.23
N ILE A 51 -6.31 0.26 -4.44
CA ILE A 51 -6.19 -1.21 -4.52
C ILE A 51 -7.52 -1.87 -4.14
N ILE A 52 -8.18 -1.41 -3.08
CA ILE A 52 -9.47 -1.96 -2.65
C ILE A 52 -10.54 -1.72 -3.71
N GLU A 53 -10.63 -0.49 -4.25
CA GLU A 53 -11.57 -0.17 -5.34
C GLU A 53 -11.34 -1.07 -6.56
N TRP A 54 -10.09 -1.23 -7.00
CA TRP A 54 -9.77 -2.11 -8.12
C TRP A 54 -10.06 -3.59 -7.84
N ASN A 55 -9.80 -4.04 -6.61
CA ASN A 55 -10.08 -5.41 -6.18
C ASN A 55 -11.57 -5.71 -6.20
N LEU A 56 -12.42 -4.77 -5.75
CA LEU A 56 -13.87 -4.89 -5.84
C LEU A 56 -14.34 -5.01 -7.30
N ASP A 57 -13.78 -4.20 -8.20
CA ASP A 57 -14.09 -4.27 -9.64
C ASP A 57 -13.67 -5.62 -10.28
N HIS A 58 -12.70 -6.32 -9.70
CA HIS A 58 -12.17 -7.60 -10.21
C HIS A 58 -12.69 -8.82 -9.42
N ASP A 59 -13.70 -8.64 -8.57
CA ASP A 59 -14.28 -9.69 -7.72
C ASP A 59 -13.24 -10.35 -6.76
N ILE A 60 -12.21 -9.58 -6.38
CA ILE A 60 -11.18 -9.97 -5.42
C ILE A 60 -11.58 -9.48 -4.03
N HIS A 61 -12.02 -10.41 -3.19
CA HIS A 61 -12.54 -10.09 -1.85
C HIS A 61 -11.50 -10.20 -0.74
N TYR A 62 -10.25 -10.50 -1.08
CA TYR A 62 -9.19 -10.70 -0.09
C TYR A 62 -7.89 -10.02 -0.52
N TYR A 63 -7.42 -9.09 0.32
CA TYR A 63 -6.14 -8.41 0.17
C TYR A 63 -5.36 -8.51 1.49
N GLY A 64 -4.25 -9.24 1.47
CA GLY A 64 -3.34 -9.33 2.61
C GLY A 64 -2.38 -8.13 2.62
N SER A 65 -2.57 -7.18 3.54
CA SER A 65 -1.66 -6.05 3.69
C SER A 65 -0.28 -6.47 4.22
N VAL A 66 0.77 -5.79 3.78
CA VAL A 66 2.13 -5.90 4.35
C VAL A 66 2.31 -4.97 5.54
N GLU A 67 3.18 -5.36 6.48
CA GLU A 67 3.51 -4.64 7.73
C GLU A 67 3.93 -3.18 7.51
N THR A 68 4.48 -2.86 6.33
CA THR A 68 5.04 -1.55 5.95
C THR A 68 3.99 -0.44 5.69
N ILE A 69 2.70 -0.67 5.92
CA ILE A 69 1.67 0.40 5.78
C ILE A 69 1.93 1.53 6.78
N ARG A 70 2.49 1.22 7.95
CA ARG A 70 3.00 2.20 8.90
C ARG A 70 4.54 2.22 8.78
N PRO A 71 5.12 3.26 8.17
CA PRO A 71 6.58 3.42 8.10
C PRO A 71 7.22 3.64 9.47
#